data_AF-A0A9E3TU07-F1
#
_entry.id   AF-A0A9E3TU07-F1
#
_cell.length_a   1.000
_cell.length_b   1.000
_cell.length_c   1.000
_cell.angle_alpha   90.00
_cell.angle_beta   90.00
_cell.angle_gamma   90.00
#
_symmetry.space_group_name_H-M   'P 1'
#
loop_
_entity.id
_entity.type
_entity.pdbx_description
1 polymer ?
#
loop_
_entity_poly.entity_id
_entity_poly.type
_entity_poly.pdbx_seq_one_letter_code
_entity_poly.pdbx_strand_id
1 'polypeptide(L)' 'MTVFVNGKQKRVKRSKLIEGIPAEEFIRRNADSVWLHQNEMWECIDRHDDDTLNDS' A
#
# COMPACT_ATOMS: atom_id res chain seq x y z
N MET A 1 11.80 9.50 -14.71
CA MET A 1 12.72 8.54 -15.34
C MET A 1 12.08 8.10 -16.64
N THR A 2 12.80 8.18 -17.75
CA THR A 2 12.27 7.73 -19.04
C THR A 2 13.05 6.50 -19.45
N VAL A 3 12.34 5.39 -19.69
CA VAL A 3 12.95 4.11 -20.09
C VAL A 3 12.46 3.73 -21.46
N PHE A 4 13.27 2.99 -22.20
CA PHE A 4 12.91 2.45 -23.51
C PHE A 4 12.45 1.01 -23.33
N VAL A 5 11.20 0.72 -23.70
CA VAL A 5 10.64 -0.65 -23.68
C VAL A 5 10.21 -0.96 -25.10
N ASN A 6 10.75 -2.03 -25.69
CA ASN A 6 10.52 -2.44 -27.08
C ASN A 6 10.72 -1.30 -28.11
N GLY A 7 11.79 -0.52 -27.97
CA GLY A 7 12.09 0.59 -28.88
C GLY A 7 11.19 1.82 -28.73
N LYS A 8 10.20 1.81 -27.82
CA LYS A 8 9.34 2.97 -27.53
C LYS A 8 9.74 3.62 -26.22
N GLN A 9 9.87 4.95 -26.25
CA GLN A 9 10.17 5.75 -25.07
C GLN A 9 8.93 5.85 -24.17
N LYS A 10 8.95 5.25 -22.98
CA LYS A 10 7.84 5.28 -22.02
C LYS A 10 8.23 6.10 -20.79
N ARG A 11 7.43 7.11 -20.46
CA ARG A 11 7.58 7.87 -19.21
C ARG A 11 7.11 6.99 -18.07
N VAL A 12 8.05 6.42 -17.32
CA VAL A 12 7.75 5.57 -16.18
C VAL A 12 7.69 6.45 -14.92
N LYS A 13 6.53 6.46 -14.28
CA LYS A 13 6.43 6.89 -12.89
C LYS A 13 7.19 5.85 -12.08
N ARG A 14 8.31 6.22 -11.46
CA ARG A 14 8.99 5.31 -10.51
C ARG A 14 7.93 4.93 -9.46
N SER A 15 7.83 3.64 -9.15
CA SER A 15 7.15 3.20 -7.93
C SER A 15 7.75 4.02 -6.79
N LYS A 16 6.90 4.79 -6.09
CA LYS A 16 7.36 5.63 -4.99
C LYS A 16 7.89 4.67 -3.92
N LEU A 17 9.20 4.68 -3.72
CA LEU A 17 9.82 4.01 -2.58
C LEU A 17 9.80 5.03 -1.45
N ILE A 18 9.06 4.75 -0.39
CA ILE A 18 9.02 5.56 0.83
C ILE A 18 9.97 4.88 1.81
N GLU A 19 11.00 5.58 2.26
CA GLU A 19 12.02 5.05 3.18
C GLU A 19 12.70 3.74 2.72
N GLY A 20 12.86 3.56 1.41
CA GLY A 20 13.49 2.36 0.84
C GLY A 20 12.57 1.14 0.71
N ILE A 21 11.31 1.24 1.14
CA ILE A 21 10.26 0.22 0.91
C ILE A 21 9.21 0.72 -0.10
N PRO A 22 8.49 -0.18 -0.80
CA PRO A 22 7.38 0.21 -1.66
C PRO A 22 6.33 1.04 -0.92
N ALA A 23 5.74 2.05 -1.56
CA ALA A 23 4.70 2.87 -0.95
C ALA A 23 3.52 2.04 -0.41
N GLU A 24 3.04 1.03 -1.14
CA GLU A 24 2.04 0.08 -0.63
C GLU A 24 2.47 -0.60 0.68
N GLU A 25 3.72 -1.03 0.76
CA GLU A 25 4.27 -1.66 1.97
C GLU A 25 4.36 -0.67 3.13
N PHE A 26 4.75 0.58 2.84
CA PHE A 26 4.79 1.65 3.83
C PHE A 26 3.40 1.98 4.37
N ILE A 27 2.40 2.08 3.48
CA ILE A 27 1.01 2.35 3.84
C ILE A 27 0.46 1.23 4.73
N ARG A 28 0.66 -0.04 4.36
CA ARG A 28 0.20 -1.17 5.17
C ARG A 28 0.77 -1.20 6.58
N ARG A 29 2.00 -0.72 6.76
CA ARG A 29 2.68 -0.73 8.07
C ARG A 29 2.37 0.49 8.94
N ASN A 30 2.03 1.62 8.34
CA ASN A 30 1.94 2.91 9.05
C ASN A 30 0.55 3.56 9.00
N ALA A 31 -0.35 3.11 8.12
CA ALA A 31 -1.66 3.74 7.97
C ALA A 31 -2.66 3.19 8.99
N ASP A 32 -3.30 4.10 9.72
CA ASP A 32 -4.41 3.78 10.59
C ASP A 32 -5.68 3.43 9.79
N SER A 33 -6.63 2.75 10.43
CA SER A 33 -7.91 2.34 9.83
C SER A 33 -8.70 3.51 9.22
N VAL A 34 -8.62 4.69 9.85
CA VAL A 34 -9.23 5.94 9.34
C VAL A 34 -8.60 6.40 8.03
N TRP A 35 -7.29 6.26 7.89
CA TRP A 35 -6.58 6.64 6.67
C TRP A 35 -6.87 5.64 5.54
N LEU A 36 -6.88 4.35 5.86
CA LEU A 36 -7.19 3.28 4.92
C LEU A 36 -8.63 3.39 4.37
N HIS A 37 -9.59 3.72 5.22
CA HIS A 37 -10.99 3.96 4.85
C HIS A 37 -11.12 5.12 3.83
N GLN A 38 -10.44 6.23 4.09
CA GLN A 38 -10.49 7.41 3.21
C GLN A 38 -9.83 7.20 1.85
N ASN A 39 -8.87 6.28 1.76
CA ASN A 39 -8.17 5.95 0.51
C ASN A 39 -8.72 4.67 -0.15
N GLU A 40 -9.89 4.19 0.29
CA GLU A 40 -10.56 3.00 -0.22
C GLU A 40 -9.71 1.71 -0.13
N MET A 41 -8.74 1.67 0.79
CA MET A 41 -7.80 0.55 0.99
C MET A 41 -8.33 -0.45 2.04
N TRP A 42 -9.57 -0.89 1.85
CA TRP A 42 -10.30 -1.77 2.76
C TRP A 42 -9.64 -3.14 2.95
N GLU A 43 -8.95 -3.64 1.93
CA GLU A 43 -8.23 -4.91 1.97
C GLU A 43 -7.06 -4.91 2.98
N CYS A 44 -6.60 -3.72 3.37
CA CYS A 44 -5.55 -3.54 4.36
C CYS A 44 -6.10 -3.29 5.78
N ILE A 45 -7.41 -3.06 5.92
CA ILE A 45 -8.10 -3.03 7.21
C ILE A 45 -8.30 -4.50 7.61
N ASP A 46 -7.21 -5.12 8.04
CA ASP A 46 -7.23 -6.48 8.55
C ASP A 46 -8.19 -6.55 9.75
N ARG A 47 -8.94 -7.65 9.88
CA ARG A 47 -10.00 -7.87 10.87
C ARG A 47 -9.42 -8.10 12.27
N HIS A 48 -8.48 -7.26 12.70
CA HIS A 48 -7.78 -7.43 13.96
C HIS A 48 -8.67 -7.17 15.20
N ASP A 49 -9.96 -6.87 14.99
CA ASP A 49 -10.97 -6.79 16.04
C ASP A 49 -11.73 -8.11 16.27
N ASP A 50 -11.62 -9.14 15.41
CA ASP A 50 -12.47 -10.35 15.52
C ASP A 50 -11.81 -11.53 16.28
N ASP A 51 -10.49 -11.51 16.50
CA ASP A 51 -9.76 -12.59 17.20
C ASP A 51 -9.77 -12.46 18.74
N THR A 52 -10.44 -11.45 19.31
CA THR A 52 -10.56 -11.29 20.78
C THR A 52 -11.88 -11.79 21.38
N LEU A 53 -12.77 -12.40 20.58
CA LEU A 53 -14.08 -12.89 21.02
C LEU A 53 -14.27 -14.41 20.90
N ASN A 54 -13.22 -15.22 21.09
CA ASN A 54 -13.36 -16.68 21.24
C ASN A 54 -12.62 -17.25 22.48
N ASP A 55 -12.34 -16.43 23.48
CA ASP A 55 -11.93 -16.89 24.82
C ASP A 55 -12.87 -16.27 25.86
N SER A 56 -14.07 -16.85 26.00
CA SER A 56 -15.01 -16.62 27.11
C SER A 56 -15.90 -17.84 27.34
#